data_AF-A0A971RPP6-F1
#
_entry.id   AF-A0A971RPP6-F1
#
_cell.length_a   1.000
_cell.length_b   1.000
_cell.length_c   1.000
_cell.angle_alpha   90.00
_cell.angle_beta   90.00
_cell.angle_gamma   90.00
#
_symmetry.space_group_name_H-M   'P 1'
#
loop_
_entity.id
_entity.type
_entity.pdbx_description
1 polymer ?
#
loop_
_entity_poly.entity_id
_entity_poly.type
_entity_poly.pdbx_seq_one_letter_code
_entity_poly.pdbx_strand_id
1 'polypeptide(L)'
;MTKIIMNKKYLCFPAAFSGREASIKIMSGDELIQEISLWISPEYTSIFDRPGFMGWIDLSAYQGREITIVGDLTEKWLESLYQDDRKPTVIDRGERPQIHYTASQGWINDPNGLIIYDGIYHLFYQYNPYSKSWGNMHWGHATSRNLVDWQEHDPAIFPNEFGVAFSGCAVTDSHNVSGLGEDAILLYYTAFLEGSATFPESVSTVRRYYSTDHVQSFQHDPDFCIAQITPGNRDPK
;
A
#
# COMPACT_ATOMS: atom_id res chain seq x y z
N MET A 1 -17.88 -15.33 -1.35
CA MET A 1 -18.32 -13.95 -1.01
C MET A 1 -18.83 -13.98 0.41
N THR A 2 -18.39 -13.05 1.25
CA THR A 2 -18.79 -12.93 2.67
C THR A 2 -19.09 -11.48 2.99
N LYS A 3 -20.08 -11.24 3.85
CA LYS A 3 -20.50 -9.89 4.27
C LYS A 3 -20.25 -9.70 5.75
N ILE A 4 -19.69 -8.56 6.12
CA ILE A 4 -19.41 -8.18 7.51
C ILE A 4 -19.86 -6.74 7.76
N ILE A 5 -20.37 -6.44 8.95
CA ILE A 5 -20.60 -5.06 9.38
C ILE A 5 -19.36 -4.57 10.10
N MET A 6 -18.80 -3.43 9.70
CA MET A 6 -17.63 -2.86 10.36
C MET A 6 -18.02 -2.11 11.64
N ASN A 7 -17.61 -2.65 12.78
CA ASN A 7 -17.83 -2.07 14.10
C ASN A 7 -16.55 -1.48 14.72
N LYS A 8 -15.39 -1.78 14.12
CA LYS A 8 -14.07 -1.31 14.55
C LYS A 8 -13.33 -0.69 13.37
N LYS A 9 -12.19 -0.04 13.64
CA LYS A 9 -11.42 0.66 12.61
C LYS A 9 -10.78 -0.28 11.61
N TYR A 10 -10.19 -1.38 12.08
CA TYR A 10 -9.39 -2.26 11.24
C TYR A 10 -10.10 -3.59 11.00
N LEU A 11 -10.05 -4.06 9.76
CA LEU A 11 -10.29 -5.46 9.44
C LEU A 11 -8.93 -6.17 9.38
N CYS A 12 -8.73 -7.17 10.23
CA CYS A 12 -7.49 -7.91 10.38
C CYS A 12 -7.62 -9.30 9.77
N PHE A 13 -6.56 -9.77 9.12
CA PHE A 13 -6.54 -11.04 8.40
C PHE A 13 -5.17 -11.72 8.43
N PRO A 14 -5.12 -13.05 8.49
CA PRO A 14 -3.86 -13.77 8.37
C PRO A 14 -3.42 -13.84 6.91
N ALA A 15 -2.12 -13.68 6.69
CA ALA A 15 -1.45 -14.00 5.44
C ALA A 15 -0.38 -15.07 5.70
N ALA A 16 -0.33 -16.06 4.82
CA ALA A 16 0.68 -17.10 4.81
C ALA A 16 1.92 -16.64 4.00
N PHE A 17 3.00 -17.42 4.08
CA PHE A 17 4.19 -17.23 3.23
C PHE A 17 4.28 -18.23 2.08
N SER A 18 3.38 -19.20 2.06
CA SER A 18 3.26 -20.25 1.05
C SER A 18 1.82 -20.78 1.08
N GLY A 19 1.45 -21.54 0.06
CA GLY A 19 0.11 -22.10 -0.07
C GLY A 19 -0.48 -21.74 -1.43
N ARG A 20 -1.73 -21.30 -1.44
CA ARG A 20 -2.41 -20.84 -2.64
C ARG A 20 -2.47 -19.32 -2.63
N GLU A 21 -2.17 -18.70 -3.76
CA GLU A 21 -2.43 -17.27 -3.94
C GLU A 21 -3.93 -17.02 -4.19
N ALA A 22 -4.46 -15.98 -3.55
CA ALA A 22 -5.83 -15.54 -3.71
C ALA A 22 -5.86 -14.03 -3.91
N SER A 23 -6.53 -13.58 -4.97
CA SER A 23 -6.99 -12.19 -5.09
C SER A 23 -8.25 -12.00 -4.25
N ILE A 24 -8.23 -10.97 -3.43
CA ILE A 24 -9.29 -10.60 -2.48
C ILE A 24 -9.69 -9.18 -2.77
N LYS A 25 -10.97 -8.98 -3.10
CA LYS A 25 -11.58 -7.67 -3.26
C LYS A 25 -12.41 -7.34 -2.03
N ILE A 26 -12.21 -6.15 -1.50
CA ILE A 26 -12.94 -5.60 -0.37
C ILE A 26 -13.79 -4.45 -0.91
N MET A 27 -15.10 -4.56 -0.71
CA MET A 27 -16.09 -3.70 -1.36
C MET A 27 -17.05 -3.10 -0.32
N SER A 28 -17.59 -1.90 -0.58
CA SER A 28 -18.79 -1.39 0.09
C SER A 28 -19.86 -1.07 -0.96
N GLY A 29 -20.91 -1.90 -1.04
CA GLY A 29 -21.82 -1.86 -2.19
C GLY A 29 -21.05 -2.18 -3.49
N ASP A 30 -21.09 -1.25 -4.45
CA ASP A 30 -20.40 -1.35 -5.74
C ASP A 30 -19.00 -0.69 -5.73
N GLU A 31 -18.62 -0.02 -4.64
CA GLU A 31 -17.32 0.62 -4.49
C GLU A 31 -16.24 -0.43 -4.15
N LEU A 32 -15.20 -0.53 -4.98
CA LEU A 32 -13.99 -1.27 -4.66
C LEU A 32 -13.12 -0.41 -3.74
N ILE A 33 -12.99 -0.85 -2.49
CA ILE A 33 -12.11 -0.20 -1.51
C ILE A 33 -10.67 -0.61 -1.79
N GLN A 34 -10.46 -1.92 -1.96
CA GLN A 34 -9.12 -2.44 -2.21
C GLN A 34 -9.15 -3.84 -2.83
N GLU A 35 -8.19 -4.10 -3.70
CA GLU A 35 -7.84 -5.44 -4.15
C GLU A 35 -6.44 -5.80 -3.66
N ILE A 36 -6.32 -6.96 -3.02
CA ILE A 36 -5.06 -7.48 -2.47
C ILE A 36 -4.84 -8.91 -2.93
N SER A 37 -3.60 -9.25 -3.26
CA SER A 37 -3.15 -10.63 -3.49
C SER A 37 -2.47 -11.15 -2.23
N LEU A 38 -2.97 -12.25 -1.67
CA LEU A 38 -2.41 -12.90 -0.48
C LEU A 38 -2.12 -14.37 -0.75
N TRP A 39 -1.06 -14.86 -0.12
CA TRP A 39 -0.92 -16.30 0.09
C TRP A 39 -1.84 -16.70 1.24
N ILE A 40 -2.77 -17.61 0.97
CA ILE A 40 -3.65 -18.22 1.94
C ILE A 40 -3.30 -19.70 2.08
N SER A 41 -3.46 -20.23 3.29
CA SER A 41 -3.26 -21.66 3.54
C SER A 41 -4.34 -22.19 4.49
N PRO A 42 -4.87 -23.40 4.23
CA PRO A 42 -5.89 -24.02 5.07
C PRO A 42 -5.37 -24.38 6.49
N GLU A 43 -4.06 -24.39 6.71
CA GLU A 43 -3.47 -24.75 8.00
C GLU A 43 -3.25 -23.53 8.91
N TYR A 44 -3.07 -22.32 8.36
CA TYR A 44 -2.77 -21.10 9.12
C TYR A 44 -3.99 -20.21 9.27
N THR A 45 -4.84 -20.51 10.25
CA THR A 45 -6.14 -19.83 10.41
C THR A 45 -6.40 -19.33 11.82
N SER A 46 -5.39 -19.29 12.69
CA SER A 46 -5.56 -18.72 14.03
C SER A 46 -4.33 -17.91 14.43
N ILE A 47 -4.55 -16.86 15.23
CA ILE A 47 -3.49 -16.06 15.86
C ILE A 47 -2.56 -16.91 16.76
N PHE A 48 -3.02 -18.10 17.17
CA PHE A 48 -2.29 -19.03 18.04
C PHE A 48 -1.47 -20.06 17.26
N ASP A 49 -1.78 -20.32 15.99
CA ASP A 49 -1.07 -21.27 15.12
C ASP A 49 0.08 -20.65 14.31
N ARG A 50 0.59 -19.49 14.76
CA ARG A 50 1.62 -18.68 14.07
C ARG A 50 1.19 -18.31 12.65
N PRO A 51 0.28 -17.33 12.47
CA PRO A 51 0.13 -16.74 11.15
C PRO A 51 1.49 -16.17 10.75
N GLY A 52 1.95 -16.48 9.54
CA GLY A 52 3.22 -15.97 9.04
C GLY A 52 3.27 -14.45 9.16
N PHE A 53 2.14 -13.81 8.85
CA PHE A 53 1.93 -12.39 8.89
C PHE A 53 0.47 -12.07 9.26
N MET A 54 0.24 -10.99 10.02
CA MET A 54 -1.11 -10.50 10.32
C MET A 54 -1.28 -9.14 9.64
N GLY A 55 -2.03 -9.11 8.54
CA GLY A 55 -2.36 -7.89 7.82
C GLY A 55 -3.58 -7.20 8.41
N TRP A 56 -3.75 -5.94 8.03
CA TRP A 56 -4.94 -5.17 8.34
C TRP A 56 -5.24 -4.18 7.23
N ILE A 57 -6.49 -3.76 7.14
CA ILE A 57 -6.92 -2.62 6.31
C ILE A 57 -7.68 -1.65 7.20
N ASP A 58 -7.36 -0.35 7.08
CA ASP A 58 -8.11 0.72 7.74
C ASP A 58 -9.44 0.94 7.02
N LEU A 59 -10.52 0.61 7.70
CA LEU A 59 -11.89 0.78 7.24
C LEU A 59 -12.66 1.73 8.16
N SER A 60 -11.96 2.64 8.86
CA SER A 60 -12.57 3.61 9.76
C SER A 60 -13.63 4.48 9.08
N ALA A 61 -13.42 4.86 7.81
CA ALA A 61 -14.40 5.59 7.00
C ALA A 61 -15.69 4.80 6.70
N TYR A 62 -15.68 3.47 6.91
CA TYR A 62 -16.78 2.56 6.63
C TYR A 62 -17.41 1.98 7.90
N GLN A 63 -17.12 2.53 9.08
CA GLN A 63 -17.77 2.09 10.32
C GLN A 63 -19.30 2.22 10.23
N GLY A 64 -19.99 1.18 10.71
CA GLY A 64 -21.44 1.02 10.60
C GLY A 64 -21.94 0.54 9.23
N ARG A 65 -21.05 0.43 8.22
CA ARG A 65 -21.42 -0.04 6.87
C ARG A 65 -21.16 -1.54 6.71
N GLU A 66 -21.86 -2.13 5.74
CA GLU A 66 -21.57 -3.48 5.25
C GLU A 66 -20.38 -3.46 4.30
N ILE A 67 -19.44 -4.35 4.57
CA ILE A 67 -18.29 -4.64 3.73
C ILE A 67 -18.46 -6.05 3.16
N THR A 68 -18.26 -6.16 1.85
CA THR A 68 -18.28 -7.42 1.13
C THR A 68 -16.84 -7.83 0.80
N ILE A 69 -16.49 -9.06 1.15
CA ILE A 69 -15.22 -9.70 0.82
C ILE A 69 -15.47 -10.71 -0.30
N VAL A 70 -14.81 -10.52 -1.44
CA VAL A 70 -14.93 -11.35 -2.63
C VAL A 70 -13.58 -11.96 -2.97
N GLY A 71 -13.59 -13.25 -3.29
CA GLY A 71 -12.39 -14.00 -3.68
C GLY A 71 -12.67 -15.49 -3.62
N ASP A 72 -11.78 -16.29 -4.21
CA ASP A 72 -11.72 -17.72 -3.96
C ASP A 72 -11.06 -17.93 -2.59
N LEU A 73 -11.89 -18.03 -1.55
CA LEU A 73 -11.50 -18.04 -0.13
C LEU A 73 -12.09 -19.27 0.57
N THR A 74 -11.34 -19.84 1.51
CA THR A 74 -11.83 -20.96 2.33
C THR A 74 -12.69 -20.44 3.49
N GLU A 75 -13.69 -21.22 3.91
CA GLU A 75 -14.51 -20.91 5.10
C GLU A 75 -13.63 -20.67 6.33
N LYS A 76 -12.63 -21.53 6.53
CA LYS A 76 -11.68 -21.43 7.66
C LYS A 76 -10.88 -20.13 7.68
N TRP A 77 -10.50 -19.59 6.51
CA TRP A 77 -9.82 -18.29 6.44
C TRP A 77 -10.81 -17.15 6.75
N LEU A 78 -12.03 -17.23 6.24
CA LEU A 78 -13.07 -16.25 6.53
C LEU A 78 -13.43 -16.19 8.03
N GLU A 79 -13.47 -17.34 8.70
CA GLU A 79 -13.68 -17.44 10.15
C GLU A 79 -12.54 -16.83 10.98
N SER A 80 -11.33 -16.71 10.40
CA SER A 80 -10.16 -16.14 11.06
C SER A 80 -10.12 -14.61 11.02
N LEU A 81 -11.00 -13.99 10.24
CA LEU A 81 -11.12 -12.54 10.17
C LEU A 81 -11.63 -11.98 11.49
N TYR A 82 -11.05 -10.88 11.93
CA TYR A 82 -11.52 -10.16 13.11
C TYR A 82 -11.35 -8.67 12.91
N GLN A 83 -11.98 -7.88 13.79
CA GLN A 83 -11.86 -6.43 13.75
C GLN A 83 -11.27 -5.91 15.07
N ASP A 84 -10.45 -4.86 14.99
CA ASP A 84 -9.83 -4.22 16.15
C ASP A 84 -9.76 -2.70 15.92
N ASP A 85 -9.70 -1.92 17.01
CA ASP A 85 -9.45 -0.47 16.94
C ASP A 85 -7.96 -0.13 16.89
N ARG A 86 -7.09 -1.14 17.04
CA ARG A 86 -5.64 -1.01 17.00
C ARG A 86 -5.05 -1.85 15.86
N LYS A 87 -3.99 -1.33 15.22
CA LYS A 87 -3.19 -2.09 14.26
C LYS A 87 -2.54 -3.30 14.99
N PRO A 88 -2.61 -4.52 14.44
CA PRO A 88 -1.88 -5.67 14.95
C PRO A 88 -0.42 -5.35 15.26
N THR A 89 0.02 -5.66 16.49
CA THR A 89 1.39 -5.37 16.92
C THR A 89 2.32 -6.48 16.48
N VAL A 90 3.39 -6.13 15.76
CA VAL A 90 4.48 -7.07 15.48
C VAL A 90 5.36 -7.19 16.72
N ILE A 91 5.59 -8.42 17.17
CA ILE A 91 6.52 -8.70 18.27
C ILE A 91 7.94 -8.60 17.72
N ASP A 92 8.68 -7.55 18.12
CA ASP A 92 10.11 -7.46 17.88
C ASP A 92 10.85 -8.50 18.76
N ARG A 93 11.64 -9.36 18.12
CA ARG A 93 12.46 -10.39 18.77
C ARG A 93 13.91 -9.93 19.02
N GLY A 94 14.19 -8.64 18.83
CA GLY A 94 15.52 -8.06 19.01
C GLY A 94 16.38 -8.08 17.74
N GLU A 95 15.78 -8.32 16.58
CA GLU A 95 16.48 -8.41 15.28
C GLU A 95 16.36 -7.12 14.46
N ARG A 96 15.52 -6.17 14.87
CA ARG A 96 15.30 -4.92 14.14
C ARG A 96 16.50 -3.98 14.28
N PRO A 97 17.05 -3.45 13.17
CA PRO A 97 18.06 -2.39 13.24
C PRO A 97 17.56 -1.18 14.03
N GLN A 98 18.43 -0.62 14.88
CA GLN A 98 18.06 0.49 15.77
C GLN A 98 18.36 1.87 15.17
N ILE A 99 19.19 1.94 14.13
CA ILE A 99 19.63 3.20 13.49
C ILE A 99 19.43 3.22 11.97
N HIS A 100 18.75 2.21 11.42
CA HIS A 100 18.37 2.17 10.00
C HIS A 100 16.85 2.11 9.93
N TYR A 101 16.26 2.85 8.99
CA TYR A 101 14.83 2.83 8.80
C TYR A 101 14.33 1.42 8.42
N THR A 102 13.25 1.00 9.07
CA THR A 102 12.47 -0.19 8.71
C THR A 102 11.00 0.15 8.94
N ALA A 103 10.12 -0.21 8.00
CA ALA A 103 8.68 -0.09 8.24
C ALA A 103 8.25 -0.96 9.43
N SER A 104 7.25 -0.51 10.19
CA SER A 104 6.73 -1.19 11.38
C SER A 104 6.43 -2.67 11.12
N GLN A 105 5.96 -2.99 9.91
CA GLN A 105 5.81 -4.35 9.42
C GLN A 105 5.91 -4.42 7.89
N GLY A 106 5.91 -5.64 7.34
CA GLY A 106 5.76 -5.89 5.91
C GLY A 106 7.09 -6.04 5.19
N TRP A 107 7.07 -5.85 3.88
CA TRP A 107 8.25 -5.86 3.02
C TRP A 107 8.53 -4.46 2.49
N ILE A 108 9.79 -4.01 2.58
CA ILE A 108 10.25 -2.77 1.95
C ILE A 108 11.42 -3.05 1.01
N ASN A 109 11.57 -2.21 -0.01
CA ASN A 109 12.79 -2.18 -0.83
C ASN A 109 13.21 -0.74 -1.13
N ASP A 110 13.16 -0.31 -2.39
CA ASP A 110 13.78 0.92 -2.86
C ASP A 110 13.25 2.16 -2.10
N PRO A 111 14.14 3.11 -1.74
CA PRO A 111 13.70 4.44 -1.34
C PRO A 111 13.10 5.17 -2.55
N ASN A 112 12.01 5.88 -2.33
CA ASN A 112 11.29 6.64 -3.34
C ASN A 112 11.06 8.07 -2.86
N GLY A 113 10.75 8.95 -3.80
CA GLY A 113 10.22 10.28 -3.46
C GLY A 113 11.07 11.12 -2.50
N LEU A 114 12.37 10.87 -2.38
CA LEU A 114 13.22 11.50 -1.37
C LEU A 114 13.24 13.02 -1.57
N ILE A 115 12.69 13.75 -0.60
CA ILE A 115 12.56 15.21 -0.68
C ILE A 115 12.69 15.84 0.70
N ILE A 116 13.20 17.08 0.72
CA ILE A 116 13.13 17.95 1.89
C ILE A 116 12.05 18.97 1.63
N TYR A 117 11.05 19.02 2.51
CA TYR A 117 9.96 19.99 2.44
C TYR A 117 9.75 20.60 3.83
N ASP A 118 9.69 21.93 3.90
CA ASP A 118 9.58 22.68 5.16
C ASP A 118 10.59 22.24 6.26
N GLY A 119 11.83 21.97 5.84
CA GLY A 119 12.90 21.51 6.73
C GLY A 119 12.73 20.09 7.29
N ILE A 120 11.78 19.31 6.77
CA ILE A 120 11.54 17.91 7.13
C ILE A 120 12.00 17.02 5.98
N TYR A 121 12.71 15.95 6.31
CA TYR A 121 13.07 14.90 5.35
C TYR A 121 11.89 13.95 5.19
N HIS A 122 11.43 13.77 3.96
CA HIS A 122 10.41 12.79 3.60
C HIS A 122 11.08 11.60 2.92
N LEU A 123 10.85 10.41 3.47
CA LEU A 123 11.24 9.13 2.93
C LEU A 123 9.97 8.43 2.47
N PHE A 124 9.79 8.30 1.16
CA PHE A 124 8.87 7.33 0.61
C PHE A 124 9.64 6.06 0.29
N TYR A 125 8.95 4.93 0.18
CA TYR A 125 9.62 3.66 -0.10
C TYR A 125 8.63 2.65 -0.67
N GLN A 126 9.13 1.79 -1.55
CA GLN A 126 8.39 0.64 -2.02
C GLN A 126 7.96 -0.23 -0.84
N TYR A 127 6.67 -0.54 -0.75
CA TYR A 127 6.09 -1.16 0.44
C TYR A 127 5.02 -2.20 0.14
N ASN A 128 5.13 -3.41 0.69
CA ASN A 128 4.01 -4.35 0.80
C ASN A 128 3.56 -4.44 2.27
N PRO A 129 2.44 -3.81 2.65
CA PRO A 129 1.90 -3.84 4.01
C PRO A 129 1.25 -5.16 4.40
N TYR A 130 1.05 -6.10 3.46
CA TYR A 130 0.24 -7.30 3.68
C TYR A 130 1.04 -8.61 3.70
N SER A 131 2.36 -8.54 3.52
CA SER A 131 3.23 -9.73 3.55
C SER A 131 4.69 -9.35 3.82
N LYS A 132 5.52 -10.34 4.16
CA LYS A 132 6.99 -10.22 4.18
C LYS A 132 7.62 -10.57 2.83
N SER A 133 6.83 -10.58 1.77
CA SER A 133 7.28 -10.81 0.40
C SER A 133 6.85 -9.67 -0.50
N TRP A 134 7.52 -9.52 -1.63
CA TRP A 134 7.12 -8.59 -2.69
C TRP A 134 5.74 -8.94 -3.27
N GLY A 135 4.93 -7.95 -3.69
CA GLY A 135 3.61 -8.19 -4.28
C GLY A 135 2.71 -6.96 -4.34
N ASN A 136 1.96 -6.67 -3.28
CA ASN A 136 1.01 -5.55 -3.21
C ASN A 136 1.75 -4.22 -3.02
N MET A 137 2.46 -3.75 -4.05
CA MET A 137 3.37 -2.61 -3.89
C MET A 137 2.63 -1.26 -3.78
N HIS A 138 2.85 -0.61 -2.65
CA HIS A 138 2.48 0.75 -2.26
C HIS A 138 3.73 1.62 -2.22
N TRP A 139 3.57 2.92 -2.05
CA TRP A 139 4.60 3.74 -1.41
C TRP A 139 4.25 3.98 0.05
N GLY A 140 5.05 3.42 0.95
CA GLY A 140 5.05 3.84 2.35
C GLY A 140 5.63 5.25 2.51
N HIS A 141 5.42 5.86 3.67
CA HIS A 141 5.88 7.22 3.97
C HIS A 141 6.36 7.33 5.41
N ALA A 142 7.52 7.95 5.59
CA ALA A 142 8.03 8.36 6.89
C ALA A 142 8.69 9.73 6.81
N THR A 143 8.74 10.43 7.94
CA THR A 143 9.41 11.73 8.05
C THR A 143 10.45 11.74 9.16
N SER A 144 11.50 12.54 8.97
CA SER A 144 12.51 12.79 9.99
C SER A 144 12.99 14.23 9.95
N ARG A 145 13.46 14.75 11.09
CA ARG A 145 14.17 16.03 11.16
C ARG A 145 15.70 15.87 11.13
N ASN A 146 16.21 14.65 11.28
CA ASN A 146 17.64 14.38 11.45
C ASN A 146 18.14 13.13 10.71
N LEU A 147 17.30 12.49 9.88
CA LEU A 147 17.59 11.25 9.13
C LEU A 147 17.82 9.99 9.99
N VAL A 148 17.60 10.09 11.31
CA VAL A 148 17.80 8.98 12.26
C VAL A 148 16.49 8.63 12.97
N ASP A 149 15.82 9.63 13.54
CA ASP A 149 14.54 9.46 14.22
C ASP A 149 13.42 9.60 13.20
N TRP A 150 12.78 8.49 12.87
CA TRP A 150 11.73 8.41 11.85
C TRP A 150 10.35 8.26 12.48
N GLN A 151 9.40 9.04 11.99
CA GLN A 151 7.98 8.87 12.23
C GLN A 151 7.34 8.27 10.98
N GLU A 152 6.86 7.03 11.08
CA GLU A 152 6.11 6.36 10.03
C GLU A 152 4.66 6.90 9.96
N HIS A 153 4.16 7.07 8.74
CA HIS A 153 2.81 7.52 8.40
C HIS A 153 2.07 6.43 7.64
N ASP A 154 0.80 6.66 7.32
CA ASP A 154 0.07 5.78 6.40
C ASP A 154 0.65 5.86 4.98
N PRO A 155 0.48 4.81 4.14
CA PRO A 155 0.99 4.83 2.77
C PRO A 155 0.52 6.04 1.98
N ALA A 156 1.42 6.61 1.20
CA ALA A 156 1.15 7.78 0.36
C ALA A 156 0.54 7.41 -0.99
N ILE A 157 0.92 6.25 -1.53
CA ILE A 157 0.42 5.75 -2.81
C ILE A 157 -0.05 4.32 -2.62
N PHE A 158 -1.28 4.06 -3.06
CA PHE A 158 -1.89 2.74 -3.06
C PHE A 158 -1.93 2.18 -4.49
N PRO A 159 -1.90 0.85 -4.68
CA PRO A 159 -2.32 0.23 -5.93
C PRO A 159 -3.70 0.73 -6.34
N ASN A 160 -3.89 0.96 -7.63
CA ASN A 160 -5.17 1.42 -8.19
C ASN A 160 -5.45 0.68 -9.51
N GLU A 161 -6.41 1.18 -10.31
CA GLU A 161 -6.78 0.58 -11.59
C GLU A 161 -5.63 0.51 -12.61
N PHE A 162 -4.57 1.30 -12.41
CA PHE A 162 -3.35 1.26 -13.24
C PHE A 162 -2.31 0.26 -12.74
N GLY A 163 -2.63 -0.50 -11.69
CA GLY A 163 -1.81 -1.56 -11.12
C GLY A 163 -1.07 -1.13 -9.85
N VAL A 164 -0.01 -1.86 -9.53
CA VAL A 164 0.80 -1.63 -8.33
C VAL A 164 1.76 -0.47 -8.52
N ALA A 165 2.13 0.19 -7.41
CA ALA A 165 3.04 1.32 -7.42
C ALA A 165 4.50 0.84 -7.35
N PHE A 166 5.25 1.09 -8.41
CA PHE A 166 6.70 0.91 -8.48
C PHE A 166 7.44 2.22 -8.20
N SER A 167 8.77 2.13 -8.12
CA SER A 167 9.65 3.22 -7.70
C SER A 167 9.52 4.48 -8.56
N GLY A 168 10.06 5.58 -8.02
CA GLY A 168 10.02 6.89 -8.65
C GLY A 168 10.52 8.03 -7.74
N CYS A 169 10.17 9.27 -8.09
CA CYS A 169 10.71 10.48 -7.50
C CYS A 169 9.63 11.45 -7.01
N ALA A 170 10.06 12.48 -6.28
CA ALA A 170 9.21 13.57 -5.85
C ALA A 170 9.89 14.92 -6.11
N VAL A 171 9.09 15.95 -6.33
CA VAL A 171 9.56 17.33 -6.55
C VAL A 171 8.54 18.33 -6.01
N THR A 172 9.03 19.45 -5.50
CA THR A 172 8.19 20.61 -5.17
C THR A 172 7.95 21.44 -6.43
N ASP A 173 6.69 21.69 -6.76
CA ASP A 173 6.30 22.55 -7.87
C ASP A 173 6.22 24.03 -7.44
N SER A 174 7.38 24.62 -7.14
CA SER A 174 7.50 25.98 -6.59
C SER A 174 7.03 27.09 -7.53
N HIS A 175 6.76 26.77 -8.80
CA HIS A 175 6.29 27.73 -9.79
C HIS A 175 4.93 27.36 -10.37
N ASN A 176 4.25 26.37 -9.77
CA ASN A 176 2.96 25.86 -10.22
C ASN A 176 2.94 25.52 -11.73
N VAL A 177 4.02 24.93 -12.24
CA VAL A 177 4.14 24.54 -13.65
C VAL A 177 3.12 23.47 -13.99
N SER A 178 2.78 22.61 -13.02
CA SER A 178 1.74 21.60 -13.17
C SER A 178 0.32 22.16 -13.20
N GLY A 179 0.09 23.37 -12.67
CA GLY A 179 -1.24 23.94 -12.49
C GLY A 179 -2.01 23.41 -11.26
N LEU A 180 -1.42 22.51 -10.46
CA LEU A 180 -2.07 21.88 -9.30
C LEU A 180 -2.03 22.72 -8.02
N GLY A 181 -1.23 23.78 -7.99
CA GLY A 181 -1.04 24.65 -6.84
C GLY A 181 0.41 25.07 -6.68
N GLU A 182 0.64 26.28 -6.19
CA GLU A 182 1.99 26.73 -5.80
C GLU A 182 2.51 25.87 -4.64
N ASP A 183 3.77 25.46 -4.74
CA ASP A 183 4.46 24.60 -3.77
C ASP A 183 3.82 23.22 -3.56
N ALA A 184 2.99 22.75 -4.50
CA ALA A 184 2.48 21.39 -4.48
C ALA A 184 3.63 20.38 -4.53
N ILE A 185 3.54 19.33 -3.73
CA ILE A 185 4.46 18.18 -3.82
C ILE A 185 3.92 17.22 -4.87
N LEU A 186 4.73 16.92 -5.87
CA LEU A 186 4.42 16.02 -6.96
C LEU A 186 5.21 14.72 -6.78
N LEU A 187 4.54 13.58 -6.79
CA LEU A 187 5.12 12.25 -6.67
C LEU A 187 4.93 11.51 -7.99
N TYR A 188 6.00 11.35 -8.75
CA TYR A 188 5.98 10.60 -10.00
C TYR A 188 6.40 9.16 -9.73
N TYR A 189 5.55 8.21 -10.11
CA TYR A 189 5.77 6.80 -9.85
C TYR A 189 5.51 5.99 -11.12
N THR A 190 6.05 4.78 -11.14
CA THR A 190 5.72 3.83 -12.19
C THR A 190 4.48 3.05 -11.78
N ALA A 191 3.39 3.16 -12.54
CA ALA A 191 2.23 2.26 -12.40
C ALA A 191 2.46 1.03 -13.27
N PHE A 192 2.53 -0.14 -12.62
CA PHE A 192 2.75 -1.42 -13.30
C PHE A 192 1.49 -2.28 -13.23
N LEU A 193 0.89 -2.50 -14.39
CA LEU A 193 -0.23 -3.41 -14.57
C LEU A 193 0.29 -4.73 -15.15
N GLU A 194 0.15 -5.82 -14.40
CA GLU A 194 0.54 -7.14 -14.87
C GLU A 194 -0.39 -7.62 -16.00
N GLY A 195 0.19 -8.28 -16.99
CA GLY A 195 -0.56 -8.92 -18.06
C GLY A 195 -1.53 -9.98 -17.53
N SER A 196 -2.63 -10.16 -18.24
CA SER A 196 -3.69 -11.13 -17.94
C SER A 196 -3.89 -12.11 -19.10
N ALA A 197 -4.69 -13.15 -18.90
CA ALA A 197 -5.03 -14.10 -19.96
C ALA A 197 -5.69 -13.42 -21.19
N THR A 198 -6.37 -12.29 -21.00
CA THR A 198 -7.02 -11.52 -22.07
C THR A 198 -6.11 -10.45 -22.68
N PHE A 199 -5.19 -9.89 -21.88
CA PHE A 199 -4.20 -8.91 -22.31
C PHE A 199 -2.82 -9.32 -21.78
N PRO A 200 -2.08 -10.17 -22.51
CA PRO A 200 -0.91 -10.87 -21.96
C PRO A 200 0.30 -9.97 -21.71
N GLU A 201 0.32 -8.77 -22.30
CA GLU A 201 1.41 -7.83 -22.11
C GLU A 201 1.20 -7.00 -20.84
N SER A 202 2.19 -7.03 -19.94
CA SER A 202 2.25 -6.09 -18.83
C SER A 202 2.52 -4.67 -19.35
N VAL A 203 1.92 -3.69 -18.70
CA VAL A 203 2.03 -2.27 -19.07
C VAL A 203 2.68 -1.49 -17.94
N SER A 204 3.66 -0.68 -18.28
CA SER A 204 4.34 0.24 -17.37
C SER A 204 4.20 1.69 -17.83
N THR A 205 3.47 2.50 -17.05
CA THR A 205 3.28 3.94 -17.31
C THR A 205 3.86 4.78 -16.18
N VAL A 206 4.25 6.03 -16.46
CA VAL A 206 4.52 7.00 -15.38
C VAL A 206 3.23 7.73 -15.07
N ARG A 207 2.87 7.72 -13.78
CA ARG A 207 1.68 8.37 -13.22
C ARG A 207 2.12 9.30 -12.10
N ARG A 208 1.19 10.10 -11.59
CA ARG A 208 1.48 11.07 -10.54
C ARG A 208 0.43 11.06 -9.42
N TYR A 209 0.90 11.19 -8.18
CA TYR A 209 0.13 11.72 -7.06
C TYR A 209 0.62 13.13 -6.72
N TYR A 210 -0.21 13.92 -6.04
CA TYR A 210 0.18 15.23 -5.55
C TYR A 210 -0.36 15.52 -4.16
N SER A 211 0.28 16.46 -3.47
CA SER A 211 -0.19 17.03 -2.20
C SER A 211 -0.15 18.55 -2.29
N THR A 212 -1.24 19.19 -1.90
CA THR A 212 -1.41 20.65 -1.82
C THR A 212 -1.66 21.14 -0.39
N ASP A 213 -1.57 20.24 0.60
CA ASP A 213 -1.90 20.47 2.00
C ASP A 213 -0.69 20.26 2.93
N HIS A 214 0.50 20.59 2.42
CA HIS A 214 1.78 20.40 3.11
C HIS A 214 2.04 18.94 3.50
N VAL A 215 1.78 18.01 2.57
CA VAL A 215 2.09 16.59 2.74
C VAL A 215 1.26 15.93 3.84
N GLN A 216 0.03 16.42 4.06
CA GLN A 216 -0.93 15.80 4.98
C GLN A 216 -1.77 14.73 4.29
N SER A 217 -2.08 14.92 3.00
CA SER A 217 -2.75 13.95 2.16
C SER A 217 -2.20 13.92 0.74
N PHE A 218 -2.45 12.81 0.04
CA PHE A 218 -1.98 12.57 -1.32
C PHE A 218 -3.14 12.19 -2.22
N GLN A 219 -3.22 12.83 -3.37
CA GLN A 219 -4.32 12.69 -4.33
C GLN A 219 -3.76 12.16 -5.65
N HIS A 220 -4.42 11.17 -6.23
CA HIS A 220 -4.07 10.69 -7.56
C HIS A 220 -4.42 11.75 -8.60
N ASP A 221 -3.51 12.00 -9.54
CA ASP A 221 -3.76 12.83 -10.72
C ASP A 221 -4.23 11.95 -11.89
N PRO A 222 -5.53 11.92 -12.21
CA PRO A 222 -6.05 11.06 -13.27
C PRO A 222 -5.59 11.50 -14.67
N ASP A 223 -5.22 12.77 -14.83
CA ASP A 223 -4.92 13.38 -16.13
C ASP A 223 -3.45 13.23 -16.53
N PHE A 224 -2.56 13.02 -15.55
CA PHE A 224 -1.13 12.83 -15.83
C PHE A 224 -0.79 11.38 -16.18
N CYS A 225 -0.28 11.17 -17.40
CA CYS A 225 0.25 9.89 -17.84
C CYS A 225 1.37 10.06 -18.86
N ILE A 226 2.51 9.43 -18.61
CA ILE A 226 3.50 9.14 -19.65
C ILE A 226 3.34 7.67 -20.03
N ALA A 227 2.94 7.44 -21.27
CA ALA A 227 2.72 6.11 -21.80
C ALA A 227 4.01 5.28 -21.82
N GLN A 228 3.86 3.96 -21.85
CA GLN A 228 4.97 3.04 -22.05
C GLN A 228 5.72 3.38 -23.35
N ILE A 229 7.02 3.58 -23.25
CA ILE A 229 7.93 3.78 -24.38
C ILE A 229 8.45 2.43 -24.87
N THR A 230 8.83 1.55 -23.93
CA THR A 230 9.34 0.20 -24.21
C THR A 230 9.06 -0.73 -23.03
N PRO A 231 8.87 -2.05 -23.23
CA PRO A 231 8.62 -2.97 -22.13
C PRO A 231 9.63 -2.83 -20.99
N GLY A 232 9.13 -2.64 -19.78
CA GLY A 232 9.95 -2.54 -18.57
C GLY A 232 10.54 -1.17 -18.26
N ASN A 233 10.23 -0.10 -19.02
CA ASN A 233 10.57 1.27 -18.61
C ASN A 233 9.98 1.57 -17.24
N ARG A 234 10.75 2.13 -16.31
CA ARG A 234 10.30 2.42 -14.95
C ARG A 234 11.25 3.37 -14.25
N ASP A 235 10.93 3.69 -13.00
CA ASP A 235 11.75 4.41 -12.04
C ASP A 235 12.09 5.84 -12.51
N PRO A 236 11.07 6.70 -12.76
CA PRO A 236 11.26 8.09 -13.18
C PRO A 236 12.10 8.87 -12.17
N LYS A 237 12.93 9.78 -12.67
CA LYS A 237 13.82 10.62 -11.85
C LYS A 237 13.66 12.10 -12.16
#